data_AF-Q7VL99-F1
#
_entry.id   AF-Q7VL99-F1
#
_cell.length_a   1.000
_cell.length_b   1.000
_cell.length_c   1.000
_cell.angle_alpha   90.00
_cell.angle_beta   90.00
_cell.angle_gamma   90.00
#
_symmetry.space_group_name_H-M   'P 1'
#
loop_
_entity.id
_entity.type
_entity.pdbx_description
1 polymer ?
#
loop_
_entity_poly.entity_id
_entity_poly.type
_entity_poly.pdbx_seq_one_letter_code
_entity_poly.pdbx_strand_id
1 'polypeptide(L)' 'MGGTQKLSVGTQIKVYPGCDGRASTCLKKFNNMLNYGGIPHMPNKSPYDGSRVF' A
#
# COMPACT_ATOMS: atom_id res chain seq x y z
N MET A 1 -18.08 8.64 4.95
CA MET A 1 -17.46 8.84 3.62
C MET A 1 -17.21 10.33 3.46
N GLY A 2 -15.93 10.72 3.44
CA GLY A 2 -15.51 12.12 3.45
C GLY A 2 -15.63 12.76 2.07
N GLY A 3 -16.49 13.76 1.94
CA GLY A 3 -16.60 14.58 0.73
C GLY A 3 -15.97 15.95 0.91
N THR A 4 -15.75 16.62 -0.22
CA THR A 4 -15.21 17.98 -0.34
C THR A 4 -16.19 19.08 0.10
N GLN A 5 -17.30 18.73 0.76
CA GLN A 5 -18.41 19.65 1.02
C GLN A 5 -18.06 20.82 1.97
N LYS A 6 -16.91 20.77 2.65
CA LYS A 6 -16.42 21.84 3.54
C LYS A 6 -15.09 22.47 3.08
N LEU A 7 -14.65 22.21 1.85
CA LEU A 7 -13.47 22.84 1.26
C LEU A 7 -13.89 24.14 0.55
N SER A 8 -13.50 25.29 1.11
CA SER A 8 -13.68 26.60 0.48
C SER A 8 -12.37 27.10 -0.14
N VAL A 9 -12.49 28.01 -1.12
CA VAL A 9 -11.33 28.70 -1.71
C VAL A 9 -10.54 29.42 -0.61
N GLY A 10 -9.22 29.25 -0.60
CA GLY A 10 -8.35 29.80 0.45
C GLY A 10 -8.15 28.89 1.67
N THR A 11 -8.77 27.71 1.71
CA THR A 11 -8.50 26.72 2.77
C THR A 11 -7.08 26.19 2.64
N GLN A 12 -6.27 26.34 3.70
CA GLN A 12 -4.98 25.68 3.79
C GLN A 12 -5.18 24.18 4.07
N ILE A 13 -4.59 23.35 3.21
CA ILE A 13 -4.59 21.90 3.39
C ILE A 13 -3.17 21.37 3.46
N LYS A 14 -2.99 20.33 4.27
CA LYS A 14 -1.77 19.54 4.29
C LYS A 14 -2.04 18.21 3.61
N VAL A 15 -1.32 17.93 2.54
CA VAL A 15 -1.41 16.67 1.80
C VAL A 15 -0.18 15.84 2.14
N TYR A 16 -0.40 14.57 2.45
CA TYR A 16 0.67 13.62 2.69
C TYR A 16 0.97 12.83 1.41
N PRO A 17 2.21 12.34 1.23
CA PRO A 17 2.54 11.52 0.08
C PRO A 17 1.66 10.26 0.05
N GLY A 18 1.02 9.98 -1.09
CA GLY A 18 0.18 8.78 -1.25
C GLY A 18 0.98 7.48 -1.14
N CYS A 19 0.32 6.43 -0.66
CA CYS A 19 0.81 5.05 -0.60
C CYS A 19 -0.10 4.17 -1.48
N ASP A 20 0.48 3.44 -2.42
CA ASP A 20 -0.23 2.55 -3.35
C ASP A 20 -0.32 1.09 -2.82
N GLY A 21 0.12 0.85 -1.59
CA GLY A 21 0.12 -0.47 -0.96
C GLY A 21 1.20 -1.44 -1.49
N ARG A 22 2.11 -1.00 -2.36
CA ARG A 22 3.15 -1.88 -2.93
C ARG A 22 4.43 -1.87 -2.09
N ALA A 23 5.05 -3.04 -1.92
CA ALA A 23 6.33 -3.18 -1.23
C ALA A 23 7.43 -2.31 -1.86
N SER A 24 7.43 -2.18 -3.19
CA SER A 24 8.36 -1.31 -3.92
C SER A 24 8.27 0.15 -3.49
N THR A 25 7.06 0.65 -3.26
CA THR A 25 6.82 2.03 -2.83
C THR A 25 7.21 2.21 -1.37
N CYS A 26 6.91 1.23 -0.53
CA CYS A 26 7.32 1.20 0.87
C CYS A 26 8.85 1.30 1.02
N LEU A 27 9.61 0.57 0.20
CA LEU A 27 11.07 0.63 0.16
C LEU A 27 11.59 1.92 -0.48
N LYS A 28 11.19 2.22 -1.71
CA LYS A 28 11.83 3.29 -2.51
C LYS A 28 11.41 4.70 -2.11
N LYS A 29 10.15 4.89 -1.70
CA LYS A 29 9.59 6.21 -1.37
C LYS A 29 9.66 6.53 0.11
N PHE A 30 9.44 5.54 0.96
CA PHE A 30 9.32 5.73 2.41
C PHE A 30 10.46 5.09 3.23
N ASN A 31 11.30 4.26 2.62
CA ASN A 31 12.36 3.48 3.28
C ASN A 31 11.87 2.75 4.56
N ASN A 32 10.63 2.25 4.54
CA ASN A 32 9.96 1.67 5.71
C ASN A 32 9.54 0.22 5.48
N MET A 33 10.40 -0.56 4.81
CA MET A 33 10.08 -1.94 4.45
C MET A 33 9.86 -2.85 5.67
N LEU A 34 10.53 -2.55 6.79
CA LEU A 34 10.39 -3.30 8.05
C LEU A 34 8.94 -3.31 8.58
N ASN A 35 8.18 -2.23 8.32
CA ASN A 35 6.79 -2.10 8.76
C ASN A 35 5.78 -2.31 7.62
N TYR A 36 6.18 -2.93 6.52
CA TYR A 36 5.26 -3.26 5.42
C TYR A 36 4.31 -4.38 5.86
N GLY A 37 3.02 -4.08 5.97
CA GLY A 37 1.99 -5.03 6.45
C GLY A 37 1.47 -6.05 5.43
N GLY A 38 2.14 -6.20 4.28
CA GLY A 38 1.77 -7.15 3.23
C GLY A 38 2.73 -8.33 3.13
N ILE A 39 2.40 -9.30 2.27
CA ILE A 39 3.22 -10.52 2.05
C ILE A 39 3.67 -10.53 0.58
N PRO A 40 4.75 -9.80 0.22
CA PRO A 40 5.15 -9.61 -1.18
C PRO A 40 5.66 -10.90 -1.85
N HIS A 41 6.06 -11.89 -1.04
CA HIS A 41 6.54 -13.19 -1.50
C HIS A 41 5.47 -14.29 -1.43
N MET A 42 4.20 -13.92 -1.26
CA MET A 42 3.12 -14.91 -1.24
C MET A 42 3.07 -15.62 -2.60
N PRO A 43 3.19 -16.97 -2.63
CA PRO A 43 3.09 -17.72 -3.87
C PRO A 43 1.72 -17.54 -4.51
N ASN A 44 1.70 -17.42 -5.83
CA ASN A 44 0.45 -17.31 -6.59
C ASN A 44 -0.23 -18.68 -6.82
N LYS A 45 0.32 -19.75 -6.26
CA LYS A 45 -0.18 -21.13 -6.35
C LYS A 45 -0.57 -21.64 -4.98
N SER A 46 -1.68 -22.38 -4.94
CA SER A 46 -2.13 -23.06 -3.73
C SER A 46 -1.29 -24.32 -3.47
N PRO A 47 -0.85 -24.55 -2.23
CA PRO A 47 -0.21 -25.81 -1.84
C PRO A 47 -1.13 -27.03 -1.87
N TYR A 48 -2.42 -26.84 -2.07
CA TYR A 48 -3.41 -27.91 -2.18
C TYR A 48 -3.73 -28.29 -3.63
N ASP A 49 -3.15 -27.61 -4.62
CA ASP A 49 -3.42 -27.83 -6.05
C ASP A 49 -2.64 -29.02 -6.66
N GLY A 50 -2.09 -29.91 -5.81
CA GLY A 50 -1.35 -31.10 -6.22
C GLY A 50 0.03 -30.84 -6.86
N SER A 51 0.35 -29.61 -7.26
CA SER A 51 1.69 -29.21 -7.70
C SER A 51 2.59 -28.86 -6.51
N ARG A 52 3.84 -29.34 -6.49
CA ARG A 52 4.80 -28.98 -5.44
C ARG A 52 5.07 -27.47 -5.47
N VAL A 53 4.86 -26.78 -4.35
CA VAL A 53 5.11 -25.33 -4.23
C VAL A 53 6.50 -25.02 -3.70
N PHE A 54 7.30 -26.05 -3.40
CA PHE A 54 8.72 -25.99 -3.05
C PHE A 54 9.43 -27.25 -3.54
#